data_AF-A0A7J9EX76-F1
#
_entry.id   AF-A0A7J9EX76-F1
#
_cell.length_a   1.000
_cell.length_b   1.000
_cell.length_c   1.000
_cell.angle_alpha   90.00
_cell.angle_beta   90.00
_cell.angle_gamma   90.00
#
_symmetry.space_group_name_H-M   'P 1'
#
loop_
_entity.id
_entity.type
_entity.pdbx_description
1 polymer ?
#
loop_
_entity_poly.entity_id
_entity_poly.type
_entity_poly.pdbx_seq_one_letter_code
_entity_poly.pdbx_strand_id
1 'polypeptide(L)'
;MNVGNANFLPLLKRLDECISYVENNPQYAESSVYLLKFRQLQSRALGLIRSHVLSVLKRASSQVQAAIQSSGGNKASLSEGVEASVIYIRFKAAASELKPVLEEIESRASRKEYVHILAECHKLYCEQRLSLIKGIAHQRISEFAKKEGLPSLTRSGCAYLMQVCQLEHQLFDHFFPSSSEDVSSLAPLIDPLSTYLYDTLRPRLIHETNVDFLCELVDILKVEVLGEQLSRRSESLAGLRPTLERVLADIHERLTFRARTHIRDE
;
A
#
# COMPACT_ATOMS: atom_id res chain seq x y z
N MET A 1 5.62 -29.52 -11.18
CA MET A 1 5.15 -28.47 -12.10
C MET A 1 5.54 -27.12 -11.53
N ASN A 2 6.01 -26.20 -12.38
CA ASN A 2 6.30 -24.81 -12.02
C ASN A 2 5.16 -23.91 -12.53
N VAL A 3 4.90 -22.80 -11.86
CA VAL A 3 3.87 -21.81 -12.26
C VAL A 3 4.17 -21.21 -13.64
N GLY A 4 5.45 -21.06 -13.99
CA GLY A 4 5.87 -20.62 -15.33
C GLY A 4 5.69 -21.64 -16.46
N ASN A 5 5.14 -22.82 -16.19
CA ASN A 5 4.80 -23.78 -17.24
C ASN A 5 3.49 -23.35 -17.93
N ALA A 6 3.48 -23.28 -19.26
CA ALA A 6 2.31 -22.89 -20.05
C ALA A 6 1.04 -23.72 -19.75
N ASN A 7 1.20 -24.97 -19.31
CA ASN A 7 0.09 -25.85 -18.97
C ASN A 7 -0.45 -25.64 -17.54
N PHE A 8 0.22 -24.85 -16.69
CA PHE A 8 -0.17 -24.68 -15.29
C PHE A 8 -1.56 -24.03 -15.15
N LEU A 9 -1.77 -22.87 -15.80
CA LEU A 9 -3.04 -22.13 -15.72
C LEU A 9 -4.21 -22.90 -16.37
N PRO A 10 -4.06 -23.53 -17.55
CA PRO A 10 -5.08 -24.43 -18.11
C PRO A 10 -5.44 -25.59 -17.18
N LEU A 11 -4.44 -26.23 -16.55
CA LEU A 11 -4.70 -27.34 -15.63
C LEU A 11 -5.40 -26.86 -14.35
N LEU A 12 -5.08 -25.66 -13.85
CA LEU A 12 -5.79 -25.06 -12.73
C LEU A 12 -7.25 -24.76 -13.09
N LYS A 13 -7.51 -24.23 -14.29
CA LYS A 13 -8.88 -24.03 -14.79
C LYS A 13 -9.65 -25.35 -14.89
N ARG A 14 -9.02 -26.40 -15.44
CA ARG A 14 -9.63 -27.73 -15.52
C ARG A 14 -9.92 -28.28 -14.11
N LEU A 15 -9.02 -28.07 -13.15
CA LEU A 15 -9.22 -28.49 -11.77
C LEU A 15 -10.45 -27.81 -11.15
N ASP A 16 -10.61 -26.51 -11.39
CA ASP A 16 -11.77 -25.75 -10.95
C ASP A 16 -13.09 -26.25 -11.56
N GLU A 17 -13.07 -26.59 -12.85
CA GLU A 17 -14.22 -27.20 -13.55
C GLU A 17 -14.55 -28.57 -12.96
N CYS A 18 -13.54 -29.40 -12.67
CA CYS A 18 -13.74 -30.69 -12.00
C CYS A 18 -14.35 -30.53 -10.60
N ILE A 19 -13.89 -29.56 -9.82
CA ILE A 19 -14.47 -29.25 -8.50
C ILE A 19 -15.94 -28.87 -8.65
N SER A 20 -16.24 -27.92 -9.54
CA SER A 20 -17.61 -27.45 -9.78
C SER A 20 -18.53 -28.58 -10.26
N TYR A 21 -18.01 -29.48 -11.10
CA TYR A 21 -18.77 -30.64 -11.59
C TYR A 21 -19.13 -31.61 -10.45
N VAL A 22 -18.16 -31.96 -9.60
CA VAL A 22 -18.37 -32.91 -8.50
C VAL A 22 -19.30 -32.32 -7.43
N GLU A 23 -19.18 -31.03 -7.13
CA GLU A 23 -20.08 -30.33 -6.20
C GLU A 23 -21.54 -30.33 -6.66
N ASN A 24 -21.76 -30.20 -7.97
CA ASN A 24 -23.10 -30.25 -8.56
C ASN A 24 -23.65 -31.67 -8.76
N ASN A 25 -22.83 -32.72 -8.54
CA ASN A 25 -23.23 -34.12 -8.70
C ASN A 25 -22.81 -34.99 -7.49
N PRO A 26 -23.34 -34.71 -6.29
CA PRO A 26 -22.98 -35.44 -5.07
C PRO A 26 -23.40 -36.92 -5.07
N GLN A 27 -24.37 -37.29 -5.92
CA GLN A 27 -24.91 -38.64 -6.03
C GLN A 27 -23.99 -39.66 -6.73
N TYR A 28 -22.94 -39.20 -7.41
CA TYR A 28 -22.03 -40.09 -8.13
C TYR A 28 -21.12 -40.88 -7.18
N ALA A 29 -20.71 -42.06 -7.62
CA ALA A 29 -19.83 -42.94 -6.87
C ALA A 29 -18.54 -42.21 -6.46
N GLU A 30 -18.21 -42.28 -5.17
CA GLU A 30 -17.01 -41.68 -4.58
C GLU A 30 -16.86 -40.16 -4.77
N SER A 31 -17.95 -39.46 -5.11
CA SER A 31 -17.96 -38.00 -5.38
C SER A 31 -17.28 -37.20 -4.27
N SER A 32 -17.59 -37.48 -3.00
CA SER A 32 -16.97 -36.83 -1.84
C SER A 32 -15.45 -37.05 -1.73
N VAL A 33 -14.97 -38.24 -2.09
CA VAL A 33 -13.53 -38.58 -2.06
C VAL A 33 -12.77 -37.84 -3.15
N TYR A 34 -13.32 -37.77 -4.37
CA TYR A 34 -12.72 -37.01 -5.46
C TYR A 34 -12.74 -35.51 -5.19
N LEU A 35 -13.83 -34.98 -4.62
CA LEU A 35 -13.91 -33.58 -4.24
C LEU A 35 -12.79 -33.19 -3.27
N LEU A 36 -12.58 -34.00 -2.22
CA LEU A 36 -11.50 -33.77 -1.26
C LEU A 36 -10.12 -33.75 -1.95
N LYS A 37 -9.85 -34.71 -2.83
CA LYS A 37 -8.58 -34.78 -3.59
C LYS A 37 -8.40 -33.57 -4.50
N PHE A 38 -9.45 -33.13 -5.20
CA PHE A 38 -9.37 -31.94 -6.06
C PHE A 38 -9.14 -30.67 -5.25
N ARG A 39 -9.80 -30.50 -4.11
CA ARG A 39 -9.57 -29.37 -3.20
C ARG A 39 -8.14 -29.35 -2.64
N GLN A 40 -7.57 -30.51 -2.29
CA GLN A 40 -6.16 -30.62 -1.90
C GLN A 40 -5.21 -30.20 -3.04
N LEU A 41 -5.48 -30.64 -4.27
CA LEU A 41 -4.70 -30.23 -5.43
C LEU A 41 -4.81 -28.72 -5.69
N GLN A 42 -6.00 -28.14 -5.49
CA GLN A 42 -6.25 -26.71 -5.68
C GLN A 42 -5.47 -25.89 -4.65
N SER A 43 -5.56 -26.25 -3.37
CA SER A 43 -4.77 -25.63 -2.29
C SER A 43 -3.27 -25.68 -2.59
N ARG A 44 -2.76 -26.83 -3.05
CA ARG A 44 -1.35 -26.97 -3.44
C ARG A 44 -0.99 -26.09 -4.63
N ALA A 45 -1.84 -26.01 -5.65
CA ALA A 45 -1.60 -25.17 -6.82
C ALA A 45 -1.57 -23.67 -6.43
N LEU A 46 -2.53 -23.21 -5.62
CA LEU A 46 -2.55 -21.84 -5.12
C LEU A 46 -1.33 -21.53 -4.23
N GLY A 47 -0.87 -22.50 -3.42
CA GLY A 47 0.37 -22.38 -2.65
C GLY A 47 1.63 -22.24 -3.52
N LEU A 48 1.67 -22.91 -4.68
CA LEU A 48 2.75 -22.72 -5.67
C LEU A 48 2.70 -21.32 -6.28
N ILE A 49 1.51 -20.79 -6.60
CA ILE A 49 1.37 -19.42 -7.09
C ILE A 49 1.85 -18.41 -6.05
N ARG A 50 1.40 -18.53 -4.79
CA ARG A 50 1.88 -17.70 -3.67
C ARG A 50 3.41 -17.66 -3.62
N SER A 51 4.04 -18.84 -3.67
CA SER A 51 5.48 -18.99 -3.55
C SER A 51 6.21 -18.37 -4.74
N HIS A 52 5.64 -18.49 -5.94
CA HIS A 52 6.17 -17.85 -7.14
C HIS A 52 6.09 -16.32 -7.06
N VAL A 53 4.92 -15.77 -6.73
CA VAL A 53 4.72 -14.32 -6.53
C VAL A 53 5.73 -13.78 -5.52
N LEU A 54 5.85 -14.43 -4.35
CA LEU A 54 6.82 -14.04 -3.34
C LEU A 54 8.26 -14.05 -3.86
N SER A 55 8.64 -15.09 -4.61
CA SER A 55 9.98 -15.21 -5.18
C SER A 55 10.30 -14.08 -6.14
N VAL A 56 9.37 -13.74 -7.04
CA VAL A 56 9.55 -12.64 -8.01
C VAL A 56 9.63 -11.29 -7.30
N LEU A 57 8.76 -11.02 -6.32
CA LEU A 57 8.78 -9.76 -5.56
C LEU A 57 10.05 -9.63 -4.70
N LYS A 58 10.51 -10.71 -4.05
CA LYS A 58 11.78 -10.71 -3.31
C LYS A 58 12.96 -10.45 -4.24
N ARG A 59 12.98 -11.07 -5.42
CA ARG A 59 14.02 -10.85 -6.42
C ARG A 59 14.05 -9.38 -6.88
N ALA A 60 12.89 -8.78 -7.16
CA ALA A 60 12.79 -7.37 -7.49
C ALA A 60 13.33 -6.48 -6.35
N SER A 61 12.96 -6.79 -5.11
CA SER A 61 13.43 -6.07 -3.91
C SER A 61 14.95 -6.15 -3.74
N SER A 62 15.54 -7.34 -3.88
CA SER A 62 16.99 -7.51 -3.80
C SER A 62 17.73 -6.76 -4.91
N GLN A 63 17.18 -6.73 -6.14
CA GLN A 63 17.76 -5.96 -7.24
C GLN A 63 17.73 -4.45 -6.96
N VAL A 64 16.63 -3.95 -6.38
CA VAL A 64 16.52 -2.54 -5.97
C VAL A 64 17.53 -2.22 -4.88
N GLN A 65 17.63 -3.05 -3.83
CA GLN A 65 18.59 -2.86 -2.75
C GLN A 65 20.04 -2.87 -3.25
N ALA A 66 20.38 -3.81 -4.14
CA ALA A 66 21.72 -3.86 -4.74
C ALA A 66 22.02 -2.61 -5.57
N ALA A 67 21.05 -2.11 -6.33
CA ALA A 67 21.20 -0.87 -7.10
C ALA A 67 21.44 0.34 -6.18
N ILE A 68 20.64 0.49 -5.11
CA ILE A 68 20.79 1.57 -4.12
C ILE A 68 22.17 1.52 -3.46
N GLN A 69 22.66 0.32 -3.11
CA GLN A 69 23.99 0.14 -2.51
C GLN A 69 25.11 0.49 -3.51
N SER A 70 24.97 0.10 -4.77
CA SER A 70 25.97 0.35 -5.83
C SER A 70 26.07 1.82 -6.24
N SER A 71 24.98 2.59 -6.12
CA SER A 71 24.96 4.03 -6.41
C SER A 71 25.63 4.89 -5.33
N GLY A 72 26.12 4.28 -4.24
CA GLY A 72 27.21 4.82 -3.42
C GLY A 72 26.80 5.84 -2.35
N GLY A 73 27.02 5.48 -1.08
CA GLY A 73 27.82 6.24 -0.09
C GLY A 73 27.38 7.62 0.41
N ASN A 74 26.71 8.45 -0.40
CA ASN A 74 26.27 9.79 -0.02
C ASN A 74 24.74 9.83 -0.01
N LYS A 75 24.16 9.55 1.16
CA LYS A 75 22.72 9.67 1.50
C LYS A 75 22.10 11.06 1.27
N ALA A 76 22.82 12.00 0.65
CA ALA A 76 22.48 13.41 0.58
C ALA A 76 22.36 13.99 -0.84
N SER A 77 22.62 13.24 -1.92
CA SER A 77 22.55 13.84 -3.27
C SER A 77 22.30 12.86 -4.43
N LEU A 78 21.52 11.81 -4.23
CA LEU A 78 20.88 11.15 -5.37
C LEU A 78 19.59 11.92 -5.69
N SER A 79 19.53 12.50 -6.90
CA SER A 79 18.35 13.21 -7.39
C SER A 79 17.09 12.35 -7.19
N GLU A 80 16.03 12.93 -6.60
CA GLU A 80 14.73 12.29 -6.35
C GLU A 80 14.18 11.53 -7.56
N GLY A 81 14.51 11.96 -8.78
CA GLY A 81 14.08 11.31 -10.02
C GLY A 81 14.79 9.98 -10.33
N VAL A 82 16.03 9.78 -9.88
CA VAL A 82 16.82 8.59 -10.23
C VAL A 82 16.50 7.40 -9.31
N GLU A 83 16.33 7.63 -8.00
CA GLU A 83 15.89 6.58 -7.07
C GLU A 83 14.45 6.13 -7.35
N ALA A 84 13.54 7.08 -7.62
CA ALA A 84 12.18 6.79 -8.05
C ALA A 84 12.15 6.06 -9.41
N SER A 85 13.11 6.27 -10.30
CA SER A 85 13.15 5.50 -11.55
C SER A 85 13.51 4.03 -11.30
N VAL A 86 14.56 3.74 -10.54
CA VAL A 86 15.04 2.36 -10.39
C VAL A 86 14.11 1.51 -9.51
N ILE A 87 13.62 2.06 -8.40
CA ILE A 87 12.71 1.36 -7.46
C ILE A 87 11.45 0.88 -8.17
N TYR A 88 10.89 1.72 -9.05
CA TYR A 88 9.64 1.43 -9.74
C TYR A 88 9.84 0.66 -11.04
N ILE A 89 10.90 0.91 -11.82
CA ILE A 89 11.19 0.17 -13.06
C ILE A 89 11.35 -1.34 -12.77
N ARG A 90 12.09 -1.70 -11.71
CA ARG A 90 12.31 -3.11 -11.35
C ARG A 90 11.01 -3.82 -10.96
N PHE A 91 10.14 -3.13 -10.24
CA PHE A 91 8.82 -3.68 -9.90
C PHE A 91 7.87 -3.70 -11.10
N LYS A 92 7.93 -2.74 -12.03
CA LYS A 92 7.16 -2.83 -13.29
C LYS A 92 7.57 -4.03 -14.13
N ALA A 93 8.86 -4.36 -14.18
CA ALA A 93 9.32 -5.59 -14.84
C ALA A 93 8.77 -6.86 -14.15
N ALA A 94 8.76 -6.89 -12.81
CA ALA A 94 8.15 -7.97 -12.04
C ALA A 94 6.62 -8.05 -12.27
N ALA A 95 5.94 -6.92 -12.42
CA ALA A 95 4.52 -6.87 -12.76
C ALA A 95 4.27 -7.56 -14.10
N SER A 96 5.05 -7.23 -15.13
CA SER A 96 4.96 -7.86 -16.45
C SER A 96 5.18 -9.38 -16.40
N GLU A 97 6.08 -9.86 -15.54
CA GLU A 97 6.32 -11.30 -15.35
C GLU A 97 5.13 -12.00 -14.67
N LEU A 98 4.55 -11.38 -13.64
CA LEU A 98 3.46 -11.96 -12.85
C LEU A 98 2.08 -11.79 -13.48
N LYS A 99 1.93 -10.87 -14.43
CA LYS A 99 0.65 -10.47 -15.03
C LYS A 99 -0.25 -11.64 -15.46
N PRO A 100 0.24 -12.66 -16.21
CA PRO A 100 -0.62 -13.77 -16.65
C PRO A 100 -1.21 -14.59 -15.50
N VAL A 101 -0.49 -14.66 -14.37
CA VAL A 101 -0.92 -15.44 -13.21
C VAL A 101 -1.85 -14.63 -12.31
N LEU A 102 -1.57 -13.33 -12.14
CA LEU A 102 -2.38 -12.45 -11.30
C LEU A 102 -3.74 -12.15 -11.94
N GLU A 103 -3.81 -11.90 -13.26
CA GLU A 103 -5.08 -11.72 -13.96
C GLU A 103 -5.98 -12.96 -13.89
N GLU A 104 -5.40 -14.16 -13.95
CA GLU A 104 -6.13 -15.41 -13.75
C GLU A 104 -6.63 -15.60 -12.32
N ILE A 105 -5.93 -15.06 -11.31
CA ILE A 105 -6.42 -15.05 -9.93
C ILE A 105 -7.57 -14.05 -9.78
N GLU A 106 -7.38 -12.81 -10.27
CA GLU A 106 -8.38 -11.75 -10.18
C GLU A 106 -9.69 -12.13 -10.88
N SER A 107 -9.61 -12.67 -12.10
CA SER A 107 -10.80 -13.13 -12.85
C SER A 107 -11.59 -14.24 -12.15
N ARG A 108 -11.00 -14.92 -11.17
CA ARG A 108 -11.61 -16.02 -10.39
C ARG A 108 -11.97 -15.60 -8.97
N ALA A 109 -11.84 -14.32 -8.62
CA ALA A 109 -12.11 -13.78 -7.27
C ALA A 109 -13.58 -13.86 -6.82
N SER A 110 -14.48 -14.46 -7.60
CA SER A 110 -15.82 -14.86 -7.13
C SER A 110 -15.78 -16.08 -6.20
N ARG A 111 -14.69 -16.84 -6.20
CA ARG A 111 -14.51 -18.05 -5.38
C ARG A 111 -13.66 -17.76 -4.14
N LYS A 112 -14.06 -18.31 -3.00
CA LYS A 112 -13.45 -18.04 -1.68
C LYS A 112 -11.94 -18.31 -1.65
N GLU A 113 -11.49 -19.38 -2.29
CA GLU A 113 -10.07 -19.75 -2.32
C GLU A 113 -9.23 -18.75 -3.10
N TYR A 114 -9.81 -18.18 -4.18
CA TYR A 114 -9.17 -17.17 -5.01
C TYR A 114 -9.15 -15.78 -4.33
N VAL A 115 -10.22 -15.42 -3.62
CA VAL A 115 -10.21 -14.22 -2.75
C VAL A 115 -9.09 -14.30 -1.71
N HIS A 116 -8.94 -15.46 -1.06
CA HIS A 116 -7.93 -15.64 -0.02
C HIS A 116 -6.50 -15.52 -0.58
N ILE A 117 -6.19 -16.23 -1.67
CA ILE A 117 -4.86 -16.13 -2.28
C ILE A 117 -4.58 -14.74 -2.85
N LEU A 118 -5.58 -14.05 -3.39
CA LEU A 118 -5.44 -12.68 -3.90
C LEU A 118 -5.08 -11.72 -2.76
N ALA A 119 -5.80 -11.78 -1.64
CA ALA A 119 -5.49 -10.97 -0.45
C ALA A 119 -4.07 -11.25 0.09
N GLU A 120 -3.64 -12.50 0.07
CA GLU A 120 -2.26 -12.85 0.42
C GLU A 120 -1.24 -12.29 -0.59
N CYS A 121 -1.54 -12.28 -1.89
CA CYS A 121 -0.70 -11.63 -2.90
C CYS A 121 -0.60 -10.12 -2.67
N HIS A 122 -1.70 -9.43 -2.35
CA HIS A 122 -1.70 -8.00 -1.99
C HIS A 122 -0.81 -7.74 -0.77
N LYS A 123 -0.95 -8.57 0.27
CA LYS A 123 -0.13 -8.48 1.48
C LYS A 123 1.37 -8.66 1.18
N LEU A 124 1.72 -9.70 0.41
CA LEU A 124 3.11 -9.93 0.02
C LEU A 124 3.68 -8.76 -0.78
N TYR A 125 2.91 -8.18 -1.70
CA TYR A 125 3.28 -6.96 -2.41
C TYR A 125 3.56 -5.81 -1.44
N CYS A 126 2.61 -5.50 -0.54
CA CYS A 126 2.73 -4.42 0.43
C CYS A 126 3.94 -4.59 1.34
N GLU A 127 4.18 -5.79 1.85
CA GLU A 127 5.34 -6.10 2.69
C GLU A 127 6.67 -5.82 1.98
N GLN A 128 6.80 -6.27 0.72
CA GLN A 128 8.02 -6.03 -0.05
C GLN A 128 8.20 -4.54 -0.37
N ARG A 129 7.14 -3.84 -0.79
CA ARG A 129 7.20 -2.39 -1.05
C ARG A 129 7.53 -1.58 0.18
N LEU A 130 6.88 -1.87 1.31
CA LEU A 130 7.10 -1.16 2.57
C LEU A 130 8.56 -1.30 3.01
N SER A 131 9.16 -2.49 2.86
CA SER A 131 10.56 -2.72 3.23
C SER A 131 11.56 -1.82 2.48
N LEU A 132 11.21 -1.37 1.28
CA LEU A 132 12.05 -0.51 0.45
C LEU A 132 11.80 0.98 0.73
N ILE A 133 10.54 1.36 0.91
CA ILE A 133 10.12 2.78 0.96
C ILE A 133 10.18 3.33 2.37
N LYS A 134 9.91 2.50 3.40
CA LYS A 134 9.78 2.94 4.79
C LYS A 134 10.99 3.78 5.25
N GLY A 135 12.21 3.28 5.01
CA GLY A 135 13.43 4.00 5.41
C GLY A 135 13.59 5.35 4.71
N ILE A 136 13.28 5.40 3.41
CA ILE A 136 13.39 6.61 2.58
C ILE A 136 12.37 7.65 3.04
N ALA A 137 11.11 7.23 3.21
CA ALA A 137 10.03 8.10 3.66
C ALA A 137 10.28 8.64 5.07
N HIS A 138 10.74 7.79 5.99
CA HIS A 138 11.07 8.21 7.35
C HIS A 138 12.20 9.24 7.37
N GLN A 139 13.25 9.01 6.58
CA GLN A 139 14.37 9.94 6.46
C GLN A 139 13.89 11.30 5.91
N ARG A 140 13.10 11.30 4.83
CA ARG A 140 12.60 12.53 4.20
C ARG A 140 11.73 13.37 5.14
N ILE A 141 10.78 12.73 5.83
CA ILE A 141 9.91 13.38 6.82
C ILE A 141 10.74 13.90 8.01
N SER A 142 11.76 13.16 8.45
CA SER A 142 12.66 13.62 9.52
C SER A 142 13.48 14.85 9.08
N GLU A 143 13.90 14.92 7.82
CA GLU A 143 14.59 16.08 7.26
C GLU A 143 13.70 17.33 7.24
N PHE A 144 12.44 17.21 6.81
CA PHE A 144 11.46 18.30 6.91
C PHE A 144 11.31 18.73 8.37
N ALA A 145 11.14 17.78 9.29
CA ALA A 145 10.96 18.09 10.70
C ALA A 145 12.15 18.87 11.29
N LYS A 146 13.38 18.57 10.86
CA LYS A 146 14.57 19.30 11.35
C LYS A 146 14.69 20.72 10.81
N LYS A 147 14.17 20.99 9.60
CA LYS A 147 14.37 22.25 8.87
C LYS A 147 13.19 23.21 8.95
N GLU A 148 11.98 22.69 9.12
CA GLU A 148 10.74 23.43 8.92
C GLU A 148 9.96 23.60 10.23
N GLY A 149 9.23 24.73 10.34
CA GLY A 149 8.22 24.95 11.36
C GLY A 149 7.00 24.06 11.16
N LEU A 150 6.12 23.98 12.16
CA LEU A 150 5.00 23.03 12.16
C LEU A 150 4.03 23.19 10.96
N PRO A 151 3.61 24.40 10.54
CA PRO A 151 2.77 24.57 9.35
C PRO A 151 3.44 24.09 8.06
N SER A 152 4.69 24.52 7.81
CA SER A 152 5.47 24.11 6.64
C SER A 152 5.72 22.60 6.62
N LEU A 153 6.10 22.01 7.76
CA LEU A 153 6.28 20.56 7.92
C LEU A 153 4.99 19.81 7.59
N THR A 154 3.84 20.31 8.02
CA THR A 154 2.54 19.69 7.75
C THR A 154 2.26 19.68 6.25
N ARG A 155 2.47 20.80 5.55
CA ARG A 155 2.34 20.89 4.09
C ARG A 155 3.30 19.93 3.37
N SER A 156 4.61 20.03 3.65
CA SER A 156 5.65 19.23 3.00
C SER A 156 5.49 17.74 3.26
N GLY A 157 5.18 17.35 4.50
CA GLY A 157 4.96 15.97 4.90
C GLY A 157 3.73 15.34 4.24
N CYS A 158 2.60 16.08 4.21
CA CYS A 158 1.40 15.61 3.52
C CYS A 158 1.62 15.52 2.01
N ALA A 159 2.19 16.56 1.39
CA ALA A 159 2.48 16.58 -0.06
C ALA A 159 3.37 15.42 -0.48
N TYR A 160 4.43 15.15 0.28
CA TYR A 160 5.33 14.03 0.03
C TYR A 160 4.61 12.67 0.15
N LEU A 161 3.87 12.42 1.23
CA LEU A 161 3.16 11.14 1.37
C LEU A 161 2.05 10.97 0.34
N MET A 162 1.36 12.04 -0.06
CA MET A 162 0.38 11.98 -1.15
C MET A 162 1.04 11.53 -2.46
N GLN A 163 2.22 12.06 -2.77
CA GLN A 163 2.98 11.66 -3.96
C GLN A 163 3.42 10.18 -3.88
N VAL A 164 3.90 9.74 -2.71
CA VAL A 164 4.25 8.33 -2.50
C VAL A 164 3.03 7.43 -2.69
N CYS A 165 1.88 7.78 -2.10
CA CYS A 165 0.64 7.00 -2.26
C CYS A 165 0.20 6.92 -3.72
N GLN A 166 0.31 8.02 -4.47
CA GLN A 166 -0.04 8.06 -5.90
C GLN A 166 0.86 7.12 -6.72
N LEU A 167 2.17 7.17 -6.48
CA LEU A 167 3.12 6.31 -7.20
C LEU A 167 2.93 4.83 -6.85
N GLU A 168 2.68 4.51 -5.58
CA GLU A 168 2.43 3.13 -5.14
C GLU A 168 1.11 2.58 -5.68
N HIS A 169 0.07 3.42 -5.78
CA HIS A 169 -1.19 3.04 -6.40
C HIS A 169 -1.02 2.75 -7.90
N GLN A 170 -0.31 3.61 -8.64
CA GLN A 170 0.00 3.36 -10.06
C GLN A 170 0.79 2.08 -10.26
N LEU A 171 1.72 1.78 -9.35
CA LEU A 171 2.47 0.52 -9.41
C LEU A 171 1.58 -0.67 -9.09
N PHE A 172 0.72 -0.56 -8.09
CA PHE A 172 -0.22 -1.60 -7.69
C PHE A 172 -1.18 -1.96 -8.83
N ASP A 173 -1.71 -0.96 -9.55
CA ASP A 173 -2.56 -1.13 -10.72
C ASP A 173 -1.89 -1.96 -11.84
N HIS A 174 -0.56 -1.86 -11.99
CA HIS A 174 0.17 -2.72 -12.92
C HIS A 174 0.20 -4.21 -12.51
N PHE A 175 0.07 -4.54 -11.23
CA PHE A 175 -0.01 -5.92 -10.73
C PHE A 175 -1.45 -6.43 -10.61
N PHE A 176 -2.38 -5.58 -10.18
CA PHE A 176 -3.74 -5.93 -9.77
C PHE A 176 -4.75 -4.92 -10.34
N PRO A 177 -4.95 -4.90 -11.67
CA PRO A 177 -5.84 -3.92 -12.31
C PRO A 177 -7.31 -4.08 -11.92
N SER A 178 -7.75 -5.29 -11.53
CA SER A 178 -9.14 -5.50 -11.10
C SER A 178 -9.36 -5.12 -9.64
N SER A 179 -8.28 -5.09 -8.85
CA SER A 179 -8.31 -4.79 -7.41
C SER A 179 -7.88 -3.36 -7.08
N SER A 180 -7.41 -2.58 -8.08
CA SER A 180 -6.88 -1.24 -7.86
C SER A 180 -7.95 -0.24 -7.40
N GLU A 181 -9.21 -0.46 -7.75
CA GLU A 181 -10.34 0.35 -7.26
C GLU A 181 -10.52 0.28 -5.73
N ASP A 182 -10.14 -0.85 -5.11
CA ASP A 182 -10.23 -1.02 -3.66
C ASP A 182 -8.97 -0.49 -2.95
N VAL A 183 -9.06 0.76 -2.49
CA VAL A 183 -7.98 1.44 -1.78
C VAL A 183 -7.54 0.69 -0.51
N SER A 184 -8.41 -0.13 0.10
CA SER A 184 -8.06 -0.89 1.30
C SER A 184 -6.97 -1.94 1.05
N SER A 185 -6.79 -2.39 -0.20
CA SER A 185 -5.75 -3.34 -0.59
C SER A 185 -4.33 -2.80 -0.34
N LEU A 186 -4.15 -1.48 -0.32
CA LEU A 186 -2.87 -0.81 -0.04
C LEU A 186 -2.71 -0.35 1.41
N ALA A 187 -3.74 -0.48 2.26
CA ALA A 187 -3.67 -0.08 3.66
C ALA A 187 -2.44 -0.64 4.42
N PRO A 188 -2.03 -1.92 4.24
CA PRO A 188 -0.84 -2.45 4.91
C PRO A 188 0.47 -1.74 4.55
N LEU A 189 0.52 -1.05 3.41
CA LEU A 189 1.65 -0.23 2.96
C LEU A 189 1.52 1.23 3.40
N ILE A 190 0.33 1.81 3.30
CA ILE A 190 0.10 3.25 3.54
C ILE A 190 -0.03 3.56 5.03
N ASP A 191 -0.73 2.73 5.81
CA ASP A 191 -1.00 2.99 7.23
C ASP A 191 0.28 3.20 8.05
N PRO A 192 1.35 2.37 7.89
CA PRO A 192 2.59 2.59 8.63
C PRO A 192 3.30 3.89 8.27
N LEU A 193 3.22 4.34 7.01
CA LEU A 193 3.81 5.60 6.55
C LEU A 193 3.03 6.80 7.10
N SER A 194 1.69 6.70 7.10
CA SER A 194 0.82 7.73 7.66
C SER A 194 1.02 7.86 9.17
N THR A 195 1.13 6.73 9.88
CA THR A 195 1.38 6.68 11.32
C THR A 195 2.69 7.40 11.67
N TYR A 196 3.73 7.20 10.87
CA TYR A 196 4.99 7.89 11.09
C TYR A 196 4.89 9.42 10.93
N LEU A 197 4.12 9.91 9.95
CA LEU A 197 3.86 11.34 9.81
C LEU A 197 3.10 11.86 11.04
N TYR A 198 2.06 11.14 11.48
CA TYR A 198 1.31 11.49 12.68
C TYR A 198 2.20 11.58 13.92
N ASP A 199 3.03 10.58 14.16
CA ASP A 199 3.95 10.53 15.30
C ASP A 199 5.03 11.63 15.25
N THR A 200 5.34 12.12 14.05
CA THR A 200 6.26 13.26 13.86
C THR A 200 5.58 14.61 14.16
N LEU A 201 4.32 14.78 13.74
CA LEU A 201 3.56 16.03 13.91
C LEU A 201 3.03 16.20 15.33
N ARG A 202 2.49 15.12 15.92
CA ARG A 202 1.74 15.16 17.18
C ARG A 202 2.51 15.80 18.34
N PRO A 203 3.79 15.47 18.62
CA PRO A 203 4.52 16.08 19.73
C PRO A 203 4.63 17.60 19.60
N ARG A 204 4.79 18.12 18.38
CA ARG A 204 4.86 19.56 18.15
C ARG A 204 3.51 20.23 18.32
N LEU A 205 2.46 19.60 17.80
CA LEU A 205 1.08 20.07 17.88
C LEU A 205 0.60 20.20 19.33
N ILE A 206 0.80 19.18 20.17
CA ILE A 206 0.33 19.21 21.57
C ILE A 206 1.04 20.28 22.42
N HIS A 207 2.25 20.67 22.02
CA HIS A 207 3.02 21.71 22.69
C HIS A 207 2.84 23.09 22.06
N GLU A 208 2.15 23.19 20.92
CA GLU A 208 1.95 24.46 20.22
C GLU A 208 1.12 25.41 21.09
N THR A 209 1.59 26.64 21.18
CA THR A 209 1.00 27.68 22.04
C THR A 209 0.39 28.81 21.23
N ASN A 210 0.86 29.01 20.00
CA ASN A 210 0.38 30.05 19.12
C ASN A 210 -0.97 29.64 18.50
N VAL A 211 -2.02 30.41 18.82
CA VAL A 211 -3.37 30.17 18.29
C VAL A 211 -3.43 30.41 16.78
N ASP A 212 -2.69 31.40 16.27
CA ASP A 212 -2.65 31.71 14.84
C ASP A 212 -2.07 30.53 14.04
N PHE A 213 -1.03 29.88 14.57
CA PHE A 213 -0.47 28.66 13.96
C PHE A 213 -1.45 27.49 13.99
N LEU A 214 -2.22 27.33 15.07
CA LEU A 214 -3.25 26.29 15.13
C LEU A 214 -4.36 26.54 14.11
N CYS A 215 -4.79 27.79 13.92
CA CYS A 215 -5.73 28.17 12.87
C CYS A 215 -5.15 27.90 11.47
N GLU A 216 -3.90 28.30 11.21
CA GLU A 216 -3.21 28.02 9.95
C GLU A 216 -3.16 26.51 9.66
N LEU A 217 -2.89 25.67 10.68
CA LEU A 217 -2.87 24.22 10.54
C LEU A 217 -4.25 23.63 10.20
N VAL A 218 -5.34 24.20 10.75
CA VAL A 218 -6.70 23.82 10.36
C VAL A 218 -6.94 24.14 8.89
N ASP A 219 -6.54 25.33 8.43
CA ASP A 219 -6.71 25.75 7.04
C ASP A 219 -5.87 24.89 6.09
N ILE A 220 -4.63 24.59 6.44
CA ILE A 220 -3.76 23.66 5.69
C ILE A 220 -4.45 22.31 5.53
N LEU A 221 -4.87 21.68 6.64
CA LEU A 221 -5.44 20.35 6.57
C LEU A 221 -6.80 20.32 5.89
N LYS A 222 -7.70 21.27 6.19
CA LYS A 222 -9.06 21.27 5.64
C LYS A 222 -9.13 21.75 4.20
N VAL A 223 -8.39 22.81 3.86
CA VAL A 223 -8.51 23.50 2.57
C VAL A 223 -7.45 22.99 1.60
N GLU A 224 -6.18 23.00 2.00
CA GLU A 224 -5.08 22.61 1.09
C GLU A 224 -5.01 21.08 0.93
N VAL A 225 -5.09 20.30 2.02
CA VAL A 225 -4.88 18.84 1.95
C VAL A 225 -6.17 18.06 1.73
N LEU A 226 -7.21 18.32 2.52
CA LEU A 226 -8.52 17.65 2.42
C LEU A 226 -9.48 18.37 1.46
N GLY A 227 -9.23 19.62 1.09
CA GLY A 227 -10.09 20.39 0.17
C GLY A 227 -9.77 20.15 -1.31
N GLU A 228 -8.48 19.98 -1.66
CA GLU A 228 -8.04 19.66 -3.04
C GLU A 228 -8.50 18.26 -3.54
N GLN A 229 -9.12 17.46 -2.66
CA GLN A 229 -9.65 16.12 -2.91
C GLN A 229 -10.71 16.06 -4.02
N LEU A 230 -11.44 17.15 -4.26
CA LEU A 230 -12.60 17.17 -5.15
C LEU A 230 -12.27 17.22 -6.64
N SER A 231 -11.01 17.50 -7.02
CA SER A 231 -10.69 17.79 -8.42
C SER A 231 -9.95 16.68 -9.17
N ARG A 232 -8.93 16.01 -8.60
CA ARG A 232 -8.04 15.11 -9.38
C ARG A 232 -7.32 13.94 -8.66
N ARG A 233 -7.40 13.75 -7.33
CA ARG A 233 -6.54 12.80 -6.57
C ARG A 233 -7.22 11.94 -5.49
N SER A 234 -8.55 11.75 -5.57
CA SER A 234 -9.35 11.16 -4.48
C SER A 234 -8.90 9.76 -4.03
N GLU A 235 -8.38 8.92 -4.92
CA GLU A 235 -8.05 7.51 -4.61
C GLU A 235 -6.72 7.38 -3.85
N SER A 236 -5.71 8.18 -4.20
CA SER A 236 -4.39 8.13 -3.55
C SER A 236 -4.40 8.60 -2.09
N LEU A 237 -5.43 9.35 -1.71
CA LEU A 237 -5.57 9.97 -0.39
C LEU A 237 -6.48 9.19 0.56
N ALA A 238 -7.25 8.21 0.05
CA ALA A 238 -8.18 7.46 0.89
C ALA A 238 -7.47 6.70 2.02
N GLY A 239 -6.24 6.20 1.80
CA GLY A 239 -5.43 5.59 2.87
C GLY A 239 -4.85 6.59 3.89
N LEU A 240 -4.62 7.85 3.51
CA LEU A 240 -4.08 8.89 4.41
C LEU A 240 -5.18 9.60 5.21
N ARG A 241 -6.41 9.61 4.69
CA ARG A 241 -7.53 10.37 5.26
C ARG A 241 -7.76 10.11 6.76
N PRO A 242 -7.83 8.85 7.26
CA PRO A 242 -8.08 8.61 8.69
C PRO A 242 -7.03 9.26 9.59
N THR A 243 -5.77 9.23 9.16
CA THR A 243 -4.66 9.84 9.89
C THR A 243 -4.73 11.36 9.87
N LEU A 244 -5.07 11.97 8.72
CA LEU A 244 -5.21 13.42 8.59
C LEU A 244 -6.40 13.96 9.39
N GLU A 245 -7.54 13.25 9.38
CA GLU A 245 -8.71 13.57 10.20
C GLU A 245 -8.37 13.51 11.70
N ARG A 246 -7.54 12.54 12.10
CA ARG A 246 -7.04 12.45 13.47
C ARG A 246 -6.12 13.61 13.84
N VAL A 247 -5.18 14.01 12.97
CA VAL A 247 -4.36 15.23 13.21
C VAL A 247 -5.27 16.45 13.35
N LEU A 248 -6.27 16.59 12.48
CA LEU A 248 -7.21 17.69 12.50
C LEU A 248 -8.03 17.74 13.80
N ALA A 249 -8.46 16.59 14.32
CA ALA A 249 -9.12 16.49 15.62
C ALA A 249 -8.20 16.96 16.76
N ASP A 250 -6.94 16.53 16.77
CA ASP A 250 -5.95 16.94 17.76
C ASP A 250 -5.73 18.48 17.72
N ILE A 251 -5.68 19.08 16.53
CA ILE A 251 -5.56 20.55 16.37
C ILE A 251 -6.79 21.25 16.95
N HIS A 252 -8.00 20.79 16.65
CA HIS A 252 -9.23 21.41 17.17
C HIS A 252 -9.32 21.31 18.71
N GLU A 253 -8.92 20.18 19.29
CA GLU A 253 -8.87 20.01 20.74
C GLU A 253 -7.88 21.00 21.35
N ARG A 254 -6.68 21.12 20.76
CA ARG A 254 -5.66 22.06 21.22
C ARG A 254 -6.12 23.51 21.09
N LEU A 255 -6.74 23.89 19.98
CA LEU A 255 -7.30 25.23 19.75
C LEU A 255 -8.36 25.56 20.81
N THR A 256 -9.27 24.62 21.07
CA THR A 256 -10.32 24.77 22.10
C THR A 256 -9.72 24.97 23.49
N PHE A 257 -8.69 24.18 23.82
CA PHE A 257 -7.98 24.33 25.09
C PHE A 257 -7.34 25.73 25.22
N ARG A 258 -6.61 26.20 24.20
CA ARG A 258 -5.93 27.50 24.21
C ARG A 258 -6.92 28.68 24.28
N ALA A 259 -8.03 28.60 23.55
CA ALA A 259 -9.09 29.60 23.60
C ALA A 259 -9.71 29.70 25.01
N ARG A 260 -10.01 28.56 25.65
CA ARG A 260 -10.54 28.54 27.03
C ARG A 260 -9.57 29.09 28.06
N THR A 261 -8.27 28.79 27.93
CA THR A 261 -7.26 29.37 28.82
C THR A 261 -7.17 30.88 28.64
N HIS A 262 -7.20 31.38 27.39
CA HIS A 262 -7.15 32.82 27.13
C HIS A 262 -8.36 33.56 27.72
N ILE A 263 -9.57 33.00 27.59
CA ILE A 263 -10.80 33.60 28.16
C ILE A 263 -10.80 33.58 29.70
N ARG A 264 -10.10 32.62 30.33
CA ARG A 264 -10.04 32.51 31.79
C ARG A 264 -8.93 33.39 32.41
N ASP A 265 -7.89 33.67 31.63
CA ASP A 265 -6.73 34.46 32.05
C ASP A 265 -6.92 35.97 31.76
N GLU A 266 -7.99 36.36 31.05
CA GLU A 266 -8.54 37.74 30.93
C GLU A 266 -9.61 38.02 31.99
#